data_AF-A0A6G4WHV5-F1
#
_entry.id   AF-A0A6G4WHV5-F1
#
_cell.length_a   1.000
_cell.length_b   1.000
_cell.length_c   1.000
_cell.angle_alpha   90.00
_cell.angle_beta   90.00
_cell.angle_gamma   90.00
#
_symmetry.space_group_name_H-M   'P 1'
#
loop_
_entity.id
_entity.type
_entity.pdbx_description
1 polymer ?
#
loop_
_entity_poly.entity_id
_entity_poly.type
_entity_poly.pdbx_seq_one_letter_code
_entity_poly.pdbx_strand_id
1 'polypeptide(L)'
;MNFKTLLLGSAAALAAVTGARAADAVVIAEPEPMEYVRVCDTYGTGFFYIPGTETCLRVGGYLRYDIGIGFLGHEDVFDKEDLANGIEDENDTYYKRARAALQIDARSETELGTLRTYAHINFQYTTDDDGGITDASDAFEIEHAYIELGGFRVGKTDSLFVTMTGFAGGVINDDLVDYEPDRTHQISYTFTGANGFQAAVALEEGDGGSIDIDGDGVTDISNAYTIDSYVPHVVAGASLTQGWGGVSAAVGYDSVWDEWAGKVRLDVNATDRITAFILAGYSSTDTGSYYATWDGDWAVWGGASMEVSEKATVNVQLSYDESEAFAAVANVAYELVPGLRVTPEVAYFDNLGDDNDEDDGDEIGGYLRIQRSF
;
A
#
# COMPACT_ATOMS: atom_id res chain seq x y z
N MET A 1 -59.72 2.88 -60.91
CA MET A 1 -59.30 1.47 -60.76
C MET A 1 -59.60 1.06 -59.33
N ASN A 2 -60.75 0.41 -59.12
CA ASN A 2 -60.90 -0.99 -58.69
C ASN A 2 -60.24 -1.26 -57.32
N PHE A 3 -61.03 -1.26 -56.23
CA PHE A 3 -61.68 -2.43 -55.57
C PHE A 3 -60.65 -3.24 -54.73
N LYS A 4 -60.88 -3.71 -53.49
CA LYS A 4 -62.11 -4.10 -52.80
C LYS A 4 -61.78 -4.57 -51.35
N THR A 5 -62.66 -4.24 -50.38
CA THR A 5 -63.23 -5.06 -49.27
C THR A 5 -62.32 -5.83 -48.28
N LEU A 6 -62.61 -5.97 -46.98
CA LEU A 6 -63.85 -6.37 -46.27
C LEU A 6 -63.88 -5.72 -44.85
N LEU A 7 -64.99 -5.18 -44.29
CA LEU A 7 -66.21 -5.85 -43.73
C LEU A 7 -65.84 -6.86 -42.62
N LEU A 8 -66.41 -6.96 -41.42
CA LEU A 8 -67.60 -6.54 -40.66
C LEU A 8 -67.21 -6.83 -39.19
N GLY A 9 -67.75 -6.26 -38.11
CA GLY A 9 -69.07 -5.71 -37.84
C GLY A 9 -69.45 -6.07 -36.40
N SER A 10 -70.57 -5.49 -35.97
CA SER A 10 -71.37 -5.83 -34.76
C SER A 10 -71.07 -5.10 -33.46
N ALA A 11 -71.87 -4.05 -33.28
CA ALA A 11 -72.24 -3.42 -32.02
C ALA A 11 -73.12 -4.34 -31.14
N ALA A 12 -73.04 -4.16 -29.83
CA ALA A 12 -74.21 -4.16 -28.94
C ALA A 12 -73.83 -3.56 -27.58
N ALA A 13 -74.59 -2.55 -27.17
CA ALA A 13 -74.52 -1.92 -25.86
C ALA A 13 -75.21 -2.78 -24.78
N LEU A 14 -74.74 -2.73 -23.54
CA LEU A 14 -75.56 -3.00 -22.36
C LEU A 14 -75.11 -2.12 -21.19
N ALA A 15 -76.12 -1.51 -20.57
CA ALA A 15 -76.04 -0.51 -19.54
C ALA A 15 -76.02 -1.10 -18.12
N ALA A 16 -75.72 -0.21 -17.16
CA ALA A 16 -76.25 -0.15 -15.79
C ALA A 16 -75.68 -1.08 -14.69
N VAL A 17 -74.79 -0.50 -13.89
CA VAL A 17 -74.87 -0.25 -12.43
C VAL A 17 -75.50 -1.32 -11.50
N THR A 18 -74.69 -1.70 -10.50
CA THR A 18 -74.93 -2.03 -9.08
C THR A 18 -74.55 -3.46 -8.66
N GLY A 19 -73.73 -3.53 -7.61
CA GLY A 19 -73.37 -4.77 -6.93
C GLY A 19 -72.20 -4.56 -5.98
N ALA A 20 -72.42 -3.86 -4.87
CA ALA A 20 -71.47 -3.81 -3.77
C ALA A 20 -71.18 -5.25 -3.28
N ARG A 21 -69.89 -5.62 -3.21
CA ARG A 21 -69.39 -6.69 -2.37
C ARG A 21 -68.14 -6.14 -1.69
N ALA A 22 -68.26 -5.92 -0.40
CA ALA A 22 -67.14 -5.82 0.50
C ALA A 22 -66.24 -7.05 0.31
N ALA A 23 -65.03 -6.81 -0.19
CA ALA A 23 -63.89 -7.61 0.19
C ALA A 23 -63.01 -6.63 0.95
N ASP A 24 -62.79 -6.92 2.23
CA ASP A 24 -61.72 -6.32 2.99
C ASP A 24 -60.47 -6.46 2.13
N ALA A 25 -60.00 -5.34 1.58
CA ALA A 25 -58.69 -5.32 0.98
C ALA A 25 -57.76 -5.53 2.17
N VAL A 26 -57.36 -6.78 2.38
CA VAL A 26 -56.08 -7.05 3.01
C VAL A 26 -55.10 -6.37 2.06
N VAL A 27 -54.81 -5.10 2.37
CA VAL A 27 -53.62 -4.43 1.88
C VAL A 27 -52.53 -5.27 2.48
N ILE A 28 -52.12 -6.31 1.73
CA ILE A 28 -50.76 -6.78 1.78
C ILE A 28 -49.99 -5.50 1.50
N ALA A 29 -49.48 -4.88 2.57
CA ALA A 29 -48.46 -3.86 2.40
C ALA A 29 -47.43 -4.56 1.53
N GLU A 30 -47.41 -4.19 0.26
CA GLU A 30 -46.33 -4.55 -0.64
C GLU A 30 -45.10 -4.13 0.16
N PRO A 31 -44.26 -5.08 0.61
CA PRO A 31 -43.19 -4.75 1.52
C PRO A 31 -42.42 -3.65 0.81
N GLU A 32 -42.46 -2.44 1.39
CA GLU A 32 -41.69 -1.34 0.83
C GLU A 32 -40.29 -1.91 0.65
N PRO A 33 -39.67 -1.77 -0.54
CA PRO A 33 -38.32 -2.25 -0.74
C PRO A 33 -37.49 -1.55 0.32
N MET A 34 -37.18 -2.27 1.39
CA MET A 34 -36.41 -1.77 2.49
C MET A 34 -35.04 -1.53 1.87
N GLU A 35 -34.74 -0.26 1.55
CA GLU A 35 -33.39 0.18 1.25
C GLU A 35 -32.58 0.05 2.54
N TYR A 36 -32.16 -1.18 2.84
CA TYR A 36 -31.34 -1.47 4.01
C TYR A 36 -30.00 -0.74 3.92
N VAL A 37 -29.55 -0.43 2.71
CA VAL A 37 -28.28 0.25 2.44
C VAL A 37 -28.58 1.56 1.73
N ARG A 38 -28.40 2.66 2.45
CA ARG A 38 -28.54 4.03 1.93
C ARG A 38 -27.17 4.54 1.50
N VAL A 39 -27.09 5.24 0.37
CA VAL A 39 -25.84 5.88 -0.06
C VAL A 39 -25.45 6.99 0.92
N CYS A 40 -24.17 7.07 1.26
CA CYS A 40 -23.62 8.19 2.03
C CYS A 40 -22.76 9.08 1.13
N ASP A 41 -23.35 10.16 0.62
CA ASP A 41 -22.66 11.09 -0.29
C ASP A 41 -21.63 11.98 0.42
N THR A 42 -21.70 12.11 1.76
CA THR A 42 -20.84 12.99 2.56
C THR A 42 -19.35 12.72 2.37
N TYR A 43 -18.96 11.44 2.25
CA TYR A 43 -17.56 11.03 2.12
C TYR A 43 -17.20 10.51 0.73
N GLY A 44 -18.10 10.71 -0.24
CA GLY A 44 -17.88 10.37 -1.65
C GLY A 44 -18.35 8.97 -2.05
N THR A 45 -17.97 8.61 -3.28
CA THR A 45 -18.45 7.38 -3.93
C THR A 45 -18.00 6.11 -3.18
N GLY A 46 -18.89 5.12 -3.13
CA GLY A 46 -18.63 3.82 -2.51
C GLY A 46 -18.94 3.77 -1.00
N PHE A 47 -19.30 4.89 -0.38
CA PHE A 47 -19.79 4.92 1.00
C PHE A 47 -21.29 4.67 1.08
N PHE A 48 -21.69 3.89 2.08
CA PHE A 48 -23.08 3.65 2.43
C PHE A 48 -23.28 3.73 3.94
N TYR A 49 -24.47 4.10 4.40
CA TYR A 49 -24.77 4.14 5.82
C TYR A 49 -24.88 2.72 6.39
N ILE A 50 -24.23 2.48 7.53
CA ILE A 50 -24.47 1.27 8.33
C ILE A 50 -25.94 1.32 8.81
N PRO A 51 -26.75 0.28 8.57
CA PRO A 51 -28.17 0.28 8.91
C PRO A 51 -28.41 0.65 10.39
N GLY A 52 -29.31 1.61 10.62
CA GLY A 52 -29.63 2.10 11.97
C GLY A 52 -28.65 3.12 12.57
N THR A 53 -27.69 3.62 11.78
CA THR A 53 -26.72 4.63 12.24
C THR A 53 -26.55 5.78 11.23
N GLU A 54 -25.81 6.81 11.63
CA GLU A 54 -25.29 7.89 10.75
C GLU A 54 -23.82 7.65 10.36
N THR A 55 -23.28 6.46 10.64
CA THR A 55 -21.92 6.07 10.25
C THR A 55 -21.90 5.63 8.80
N CYS A 56 -21.01 6.22 8.02
CA CYS A 56 -20.76 5.85 6.64
C CYS A 56 -19.64 4.81 6.58
N LEU A 57 -19.85 3.75 5.81
CA LEU A 57 -18.93 2.63 5.63
C LEU A 57 -18.60 2.49 4.15
N ARG A 58 -17.33 2.31 3.84
CA ARG A 58 -16.85 1.85 2.54
C ARG A 58 -16.12 0.52 2.73
N VAL A 59 -16.49 -0.44 1.91
CA VAL A 59 -15.78 -1.71 1.76
C VAL A 59 -15.19 -1.72 0.36
N GLY A 60 -13.89 -1.94 0.27
CA GLY A 60 -13.18 -2.04 -0.99
C GLY A 60 -11.95 -2.92 -0.84
N GLY A 61 -11.08 -2.89 -1.84
CA GLY A 61 -9.81 -3.60 -1.77
C GLY A 61 -9.26 -3.93 -3.13
N TYR A 62 -8.45 -4.98 -3.18
CA TYR A 62 -7.91 -5.47 -4.44
C TYR A 62 -7.55 -6.95 -4.39
N LEU A 63 -7.56 -7.55 -5.57
CA LEU A 63 -6.88 -8.82 -5.85
C LEU A 63 -5.61 -8.47 -6.63
N ARG A 64 -4.47 -8.99 -6.17
CA ARG A 64 -3.16 -8.75 -6.76
C ARG A 64 -2.48 -10.09 -6.99
N TYR A 65 -1.89 -10.24 -8.17
CA TYR A 65 -0.97 -11.32 -8.47
C TYR A 65 0.37 -10.74 -8.87
N ASP A 66 1.40 -11.15 -8.16
CA ASP A 66 2.77 -10.74 -8.34
C ASP A 66 3.61 -11.92 -8.83
N ILE A 67 4.53 -11.66 -9.76
CA ILE A 67 5.52 -12.62 -10.27
C ILE A 67 6.88 -11.93 -10.31
N GLY A 68 7.88 -12.48 -9.63
CA GLY A 68 9.28 -12.04 -9.67
C GLY A 68 10.18 -13.06 -10.35
N ILE A 69 11.27 -12.59 -10.97
CA ILE A 69 12.37 -13.37 -11.54
C ILE A 69 13.71 -12.69 -11.26
N GLY A 70 14.78 -13.48 -11.17
CA GLY A 70 16.11 -12.98 -10.79
C GLY A 70 16.05 -12.27 -9.43
N PHE A 71 16.85 -11.23 -9.25
CA PHE A 71 16.96 -10.49 -7.98
C PHE A 71 15.63 -9.93 -7.43
N LEU A 72 14.72 -9.46 -8.30
CA LEU A 72 13.39 -8.99 -7.88
C LEU A 72 12.44 -10.12 -7.46
N GLY A 73 12.90 -11.37 -7.49
CA GLY A 73 12.27 -12.49 -6.81
C GLY A 73 12.56 -12.53 -5.31
N HIS A 74 13.38 -11.61 -4.78
CA HIS A 74 13.91 -11.53 -3.41
C HIS A 74 14.84 -12.67 -2.97
N GLU A 75 15.16 -13.59 -3.87
CA GLU A 75 15.85 -14.82 -3.54
C GLU A 75 16.70 -15.15 -4.78
N ASP A 76 18.03 -15.15 -4.63
CA ASP A 76 18.88 -15.93 -5.54
C ASP A 76 18.38 -17.37 -5.48
N VAL A 77 18.15 -17.97 -6.62
CA VAL A 77 16.79 -18.35 -6.99
C VAL A 77 16.35 -19.73 -6.47
N PHE A 78 16.53 -20.01 -5.19
CA PHE A 78 16.57 -21.34 -4.58
C PHE A 78 17.36 -22.33 -5.39
N ASP A 79 18.46 -22.72 -4.80
CA ASP A 79 19.13 -23.98 -4.96
C ASP A 79 18.16 -25.16 -4.74
N LYS A 80 17.25 -25.36 -5.69
CA LYS A 80 16.21 -26.37 -5.61
C LYS A 80 16.85 -27.74 -5.72
N GLU A 81 17.07 -28.42 -4.61
CA GLU A 81 17.36 -29.86 -4.65
C GLU A 81 16.27 -30.55 -5.50
N ASP A 82 16.69 -31.26 -6.57
CA ASP A 82 15.80 -32.16 -7.29
C ASP A 82 15.39 -33.28 -6.33
N LEU A 83 14.31 -33.05 -5.59
CA LEU A 83 13.68 -34.02 -4.69
C LEU A 83 13.38 -35.33 -5.44
N ALA A 84 13.32 -35.29 -6.77
CA ALA A 84 12.96 -36.40 -7.62
C ALA A 84 14.12 -37.19 -8.23
N ASN A 85 15.41 -37.07 -7.87
CA ASN A 85 16.42 -38.06 -8.36
C ASN A 85 17.64 -38.35 -7.47
N GLY A 86 17.76 -37.78 -6.27
CA GLY A 86 18.99 -37.94 -5.47
C GLY A 86 20.22 -37.34 -6.15
N ILE A 87 19.98 -36.33 -7.00
CA ILE A 87 20.97 -35.44 -7.58
C ILE A 87 20.72 -34.10 -6.90
N GLU A 88 21.70 -33.59 -6.16
CA GLU A 88 21.72 -32.23 -5.64
C GLU A 88 22.11 -31.32 -6.83
N ASP A 89 21.11 -30.94 -7.64
CA ASP A 89 21.24 -29.93 -8.71
C ASP A 89 20.31 -28.78 -8.37
N GLU A 90 20.86 -27.59 -8.26
CA GLU A 90 20.21 -26.34 -7.90
C GLU A 90 19.51 -25.70 -9.12
N ASN A 91 18.30 -25.13 -8.96
CA ASN A 91 17.55 -24.60 -10.10
C ASN A 91 16.72 -23.36 -9.76
N ASP A 92 16.86 -22.33 -10.58
CA ASP A 92 16.07 -21.10 -10.46
C ASP A 92 14.55 -21.27 -10.58
N THR A 93 13.80 -20.51 -9.78
CA THR A 93 12.33 -20.45 -9.75
C THR A 93 11.73 -19.05 -9.89
N TYR A 94 10.41 -18.96 -9.77
CA TYR A 94 9.68 -17.69 -9.77
C TYR A 94 9.17 -17.37 -8.38
N TYR A 95 9.39 -16.16 -7.90
CA TYR A 95 8.59 -15.59 -6.82
C TYR A 95 7.15 -15.43 -7.30
N LYS A 96 6.18 -15.83 -6.47
CA LYS A 96 4.76 -15.67 -6.76
C LYS A 96 4.02 -15.28 -5.51
N ARG A 97 3.10 -14.32 -5.63
CA ARG A 97 2.17 -13.99 -4.56
C ARG A 97 0.78 -13.69 -5.09
N ALA A 98 -0.20 -14.43 -4.61
CA ALA A 98 -1.62 -14.10 -4.75
C ALA A 98 -2.10 -13.43 -3.47
N ARG A 99 -2.47 -12.15 -3.53
CA ARG A 99 -2.96 -11.38 -2.38
C ARG A 99 -4.40 -10.92 -2.60
N ALA A 100 -5.25 -11.17 -1.63
CA ALA A 100 -6.55 -10.55 -1.47
C ALA A 100 -6.50 -9.54 -0.32
N ALA A 101 -6.63 -8.26 -0.66
CA ALA A 101 -6.65 -7.16 0.30
C ALA A 101 -8.10 -6.73 0.55
N LEU A 102 -8.51 -6.70 1.81
CA LEU A 102 -9.80 -6.17 2.26
C LEU A 102 -9.58 -4.85 3.00
N GLN A 103 -10.28 -3.81 2.56
CA GLN A 103 -10.22 -2.48 3.15
C GLN A 103 -11.60 -2.08 3.68
N ILE A 104 -11.62 -1.61 4.93
CA ILE A 104 -12.81 -1.19 5.64
C ILE A 104 -12.57 0.23 6.15
N ASP A 105 -13.37 1.20 5.71
CA ASP A 105 -13.28 2.61 6.11
C ASP A 105 -14.64 3.07 6.65
N ALA A 106 -14.72 3.31 7.96
CA ALA A 106 -15.92 3.79 8.63
C ALA A 106 -15.71 5.23 9.12
N ARG A 107 -16.66 6.12 8.85
CA ARG A 107 -16.60 7.53 9.19
C ARG A 107 -17.89 8.06 9.78
N SER A 108 -17.77 8.89 10.81
CA SER A 108 -18.88 9.59 11.46
C SER A 108 -18.51 11.03 11.75
N GLU A 109 -19.41 11.96 11.44
CA GLU A 109 -19.23 13.36 11.86
C GLU A 109 -19.49 13.49 13.36
N THR A 110 -18.60 14.21 14.05
CA THR A 110 -18.72 14.46 15.48
C THR A 110 -18.45 15.93 15.77
N GLU A 111 -18.71 16.35 17.01
CA GLU A 111 -18.41 17.72 17.49
C GLU A 111 -16.90 18.06 17.43
N LEU A 112 -16.05 17.04 17.36
CA LEU A 112 -14.58 17.15 17.31
C LEU A 112 -14.02 16.95 15.89
N GLY A 113 -14.89 16.91 14.88
CA GLY A 113 -14.56 16.60 13.49
C GLY A 113 -14.90 15.15 13.12
N THR A 114 -14.42 14.72 11.96
CA THR A 114 -14.67 13.36 11.45
C THR A 114 -13.94 12.32 12.33
N LEU A 115 -14.69 11.42 12.94
CA LEU A 115 -14.19 10.19 13.54
C LEU A 115 -14.05 9.14 12.44
N ARG A 116 -12.83 8.62 12.25
CA ARG A 116 -12.54 7.59 11.24
C ARG A 116 -12.00 6.32 11.90
N THR A 117 -12.42 5.18 11.40
CA THR A 117 -11.83 3.87 11.69
C THR A 117 -11.46 3.23 10.38
N TYR A 118 -10.21 2.77 10.26
CA TYR A 118 -9.70 2.18 9.04
C TYR A 118 -8.99 0.87 9.33
N ALA A 119 -9.26 -0.14 8.51
CA ALA A 119 -8.55 -1.40 8.52
C ALA A 119 -8.19 -1.82 7.08
N HIS A 120 -6.98 -2.35 6.91
CA HIS A 120 -6.49 -2.97 5.69
C HIS A 120 -5.86 -4.31 6.06
N ILE A 121 -6.43 -5.39 5.52
CA ILE A 121 -6.11 -6.76 5.88
C ILE A 121 -5.75 -7.52 4.61
N ASN A 122 -4.59 -8.17 4.63
CA ASN A 122 -4.13 -9.02 3.53
C ASN A 122 -4.32 -10.50 3.89
N PHE A 123 -4.88 -11.24 2.95
CA PHE A 123 -4.79 -12.70 2.89
C PHE A 123 -3.93 -13.02 1.68
N GLN A 124 -2.88 -13.82 1.85
CA GLN A 124 -1.96 -14.08 0.77
C GLN A 124 -1.48 -15.52 0.74
N TYR A 125 -1.21 -16.00 -0.46
CA TYR A 125 -0.49 -17.23 -0.73
C TYR A 125 0.79 -16.86 -1.46
N THR A 126 1.92 -17.03 -0.78
CA THR A 126 3.23 -16.55 -1.23
C THR A 126 4.15 -17.75 -1.40
N THR A 127 5.03 -17.69 -2.39
CA THR A 127 6.18 -18.58 -2.51
C THR A 127 7.27 -18.09 -1.57
N ASP A 128 7.76 -18.96 -0.69
CA ASP A 128 8.73 -18.66 0.37
C ASP A 128 9.86 -19.72 0.35
N ASP A 129 11.01 -19.43 0.99
CA ASP A 129 12.01 -20.45 1.36
C ASP A 129 11.61 -21.22 2.62
N ASP A 130 11.86 -22.52 2.64
CA ASP A 130 12.01 -23.28 3.88
C ASP A 130 13.25 -24.19 3.80
N GLY A 131 14.43 -23.59 4.03
CA GLY A 131 15.71 -24.30 4.11
C GLY A 131 16.22 -24.79 2.76
N GLY A 132 16.20 -23.92 1.74
CA GLY A 132 16.61 -24.22 0.36
C GLY A 132 15.52 -24.93 -0.47
N ILE A 133 14.34 -25.15 0.09
CA ILE A 133 13.22 -25.80 -0.58
C ILE A 133 12.09 -24.78 -0.77
N THR A 134 11.67 -24.58 -2.01
CA THR A 134 10.51 -23.73 -2.32
C THR A 134 9.24 -24.30 -1.68
N ASP A 135 8.69 -23.58 -0.70
CA ASP A 135 7.33 -23.79 -0.21
C ASP A 135 6.40 -22.71 -0.78
N ALA A 136 5.09 -22.95 -0.67
CA ALA A 136 4.12 -21.88 -0.82
C ALA A 136 3.07 -21.99 0.26
N SER A 137 2.93 -20.92 1.03
CA SER A 137 2.21 -20.92 2.29
C SER A 137 1.13 -19.83 2.36
N ASP A 138 0.09 -20.09 3.15
CA ASP A 138 -0.95 -19.10 3.44
C ASP A 138 -0.51 -18.18 4.59
N ALA A 139 -0.62 -16.87 4.39
CA ALA A 139 -0.37 -15.86 5.41
C ALA A 139 -1.54 -14.88 5.57
N PHE A 140 -1.70 -14.40 6.80
CA PHE A 140 -2.66 -13.37 7.20
C PHE A 140 -1.88 -12.19 7.80
N GLU A 141 -2.13 -10.99 7.31
CA GLU A 141 -1.41 -9.79 7.73
C GLU A 141 -2.37 -8.61 7.93
N ILE A 142 -2.16 -7.87 9.02
CA ILE A 142 -2.83 -6.59 9.27
C ILE A 142 -1.88 -5.48 8.86
N GLU A 143 -2.15 -4.87 7.70
CA GLU A 143 -1.38 -3.76 7.16
C GLU A 143 -1.64 -2.49 7.98
N HIS A 144 -2.92 -2.15 8.14
CA HIS A 144 -3.37 -0.98 8.86
C HIS A 144 -4.56 -1.33 9.75
N ALA A 145 -4.57 -0.79 10.96
CA ALA A 145 -5.70 -0.86 11.88
C ALA A 145 -5.62 0.33 12.86
N TYR A 146 -6.37 1.40 12.58
CA TYR A 146 -6.29 2.63 13.37
C TYR A 146 -7.61 3.39 13.48
N ILE A 147 -7.64 4.31 14.44
CA ILE A 147 -8.72 5.26 14.69
C ILE A 147 -8.14 6.68 14.56
N GLU A 148 -8.88 7.59 13.91
CA GLU A 148 -8.50 9.00 13.77
C GLU A 148 -9.62 9.93 14.25
N LEU A 149 -9.24 11.03 14.89
CA LEU A 149 -10.14 12.12 15.24
C LEU A 149 -9.37 13.43 15.44
N GLY A 150 -9.78 14.49 14.73
CA GLY A 150 -9.26 15.84 14.98
C GLY A 150 -7.75 15.99 14.86
N GLY A 151 -7.12 15.22 13.96
CA GLY A 151 -5.66 15.19 13.75
C GLY A 151 -4.94 14.14 14.59
N PHE A 152 -5.57 13.55 15.60
CA PHE A 152 -5.01 12.40 16.33
C PHE A 152 -5.22 11.10 15.56
N ARG A 153 -4.25 10.20 15.65
CA ARG A 153 -4.33 8.80 15.21
C ARG A 153 -3.81 7.88 16.30
N VAL A 154 -4.46 6.74 16.48
CA VAL A 154 -4.01 5.65 17.34
C VAL A 154 -4.25 4.29 16.68
N GLY A 155 -3.25 3.42 16.69
CA GLY A 155 -3.35 2.07 16.12
C GLY A 155 -2.05 1.59 15.47
N LYS A 156 -2.14 0.57 14.60
CA LYS A 156 -1.02 0.06 13.80
C LYS A 156 -1.10 0.62 12.38
N THR A 157 -0.02 1.24 11.90
CA THR A 157 0.13 1.72 10.51
C THR A 157 1.58 2.11 10.25
N ASP A 158 1.89 2.50 9.01
CA ASP A 158 3.21 2.99 8.61
C ASP A 158 3.72 4.07 9.56
N SER A 159 5.01 4.00 9.91
CA SER A 159 5.65 5.00 10.76
C SER A 159 5.43 6.42 10.24
N LEU A 160 5.32 7.38 11.17
CA LEU A 160 5.29 8.79 10.83
C LEU A 160 6.56 9.22 10.08
N PHE A 161 7.67 8.53 10.33
CA PHE A 161 8.97 8.82 9.71
C PHE A 161 8.91 8.67 8.18
N VAL A 162 8.11 7.72 7.72
CA VAL A 162 7.82 7.47 6.30
C VAL A 162 6.72 8.39 5.83
N THR A 163 5.56 8.36 6.48
CA THR A 163 4.36 9.03 5.96
C THR A 163 4.50 10.55 5.90
N MET A 164 5.41 11.15 6.68
CA MET A 164 5.75 12.56 6.59
C MET A 164 6.57 12.91 5.36
N THR A 165 7.52 12.06 4.95
CA THR A 165 8.36 12.30 3.78
C THR A 165 7.78 11.69 2.50
N GLY A 166 6.98 10.64 2.59
CA GLY A 166 6.49 9.83 1.47
C GLY A 166 7.48 8.74 1.05
N PHE A 167 6.94 7.74 0.35
CA PHE A 167 7.65 6.59 -0.22
C PHE A 167 8.63 6.98 -1.34
N ALA A 168 9.60 6.12 -1.65
CA ALA A 168 10.66 6.37 -2.63
C ALA A 168 10.18 6.22 -4.10
N GLY A 169 9.01 6.74 -4.45
CA GLY A 169 8.58 6.90 -5.84
C GLY A 169 7.44 5.97 -6.26
N GLY A 170 7.36 5.69 -7.57
CA GLY A 170 6.26 4.95 -8.18
C GLY A 170 6.65 3.55 -8.68
N VAL A 171 7.83 3.06 -8.31
CA VAL A 171 8.28 1.70 -8.60
C VAL A 171 7.60 0.69 -7.64
N ILE A 172 7.65 -0.61 -7.94
CA ILE A 172 7.06 -1.67 -7.11
C ILE A 172 8.02 -2.05 -6.00
N ASN A 173 9.29 -2.25 -6.35
CA ASN A 173 10.38 -2.53 -5.42
C ASN A 173 11.16 -1.22 -5.27
N ASP A 174 10.70 -0.38 -4.36
CA ASP A 174 11.25 0.96 -4.12
C ASP A 174 12.25 1.01 -2.97
N ASP A 175 12.51 -0.13 -2.36
CA ASP A 175 13.20 -0.41 -1.11
C ASP A 175 14.43 -1.33 -1.28
N LEU A 176 14.94 -1.50 -2.51
CA LEU A 176 16.17 -2.29 -2.77
C LEU A 176 17.38 -1.73 -2.02
N VAL A 177 17.42 -0.41 -1.84
CA VAL A 177 18.16 0.22 -0.74
C VAL A 177 17.08 0.72 0.22
N ASP A 178 17.01 0.13 1.40
CA ASP A 178 15.92 0.39 2.34
C ASP A 178 15.99 1.84 2.86
N TYR A 179 14.84 2.47 3.01
CA TYR A 179 14.70 3.87 3.41
C TYR A 179 13.65 4.06 4.51
N GLU A 180 12.97 3.00 4.92
CA GLU A 180 11.86 3.09 5.85
C GLU A 180 11.84 2.06 6.97
N PRO A 181 11.52 2.47 8.21
CA PRO A 181 10.99 1.54 9.19
C PRO A 181 9.66 0.96 8.69
N ASP A 182 9.42 -0.26 9.12
CA ASP A 182 8.18 -0.96 8.84
C ASP A 182 6.97 -0.40 9.63
N ARG A 183 5.83 -1.10 9.57
CA ARG A 183 4.59 -0.70 10.25
C ARG A 183 4.62 -0.92 11.76
N THR A 184 4.31 0.12 12.53
CA THR A 184 4.36 0.10 14.00
C THR A 184 3.05 0.50 14.68
N HIS A 185 2.91 0.13 15.96
CA HIS A 185 1.94 0.73 16.86
C HIS A 185 2.33 2.18 17.14
N GLN A 186 1.40 3.10 16.92
CA GLN A 186 1.66 4.51 17.14
C GLN A 186 0.48 5.26 17.75
N ILE A 187 0.82 6.33 18.47
CA ILE A 187 -0.07 7.45 18.77
C ILE A 187 0.55 8.69 18.14
N SER A 188 -0.16 9.30 17.19
CA SER A 188 0.33 10.48 16.48
C SER A 188 -0.67 11.62 16.47
N TYR A 189 -0.15 12.83 16.30
CA TYR A 189 -0.94 14.03 16.06
C TYR A 189 -0.38 14.77 14.85
N THR A 190 -1.23 15.04 13.88
CA THR A 190 -0.91 15.82 12.69
C THR A 190 -1.71 17.11 12.68
N PHE A 191 -0.99 18.23 12.67
CA PHE A 191 -1.54 19.54 12.39
C PHE A 191 -1.47 19.82 10.88
N THR A 192 -2.61 20.18 10.29
CA THR A 192 -2.70 20.60 8.89
C THR A 192 -3.05 22.08 8.82
N GLY A 193 -2.12 22.90 8.32
CA GLY A 193 -2.31 24.33 8.10
C GLY A 193 -3.00 24.64 6.77
N ALA A 194 -3.53 25.85 6.63
CA ALA A 194 -4.28 26.27 5.43
C ALA A 194 -3.40 26.55 4.19
N ASN A 195 -2.08 26.64 4.34
CA ASN A 195 -1.13 27.03 3.29
C ASN A 195 -0.30 25.85 2.75
N GLY A 196 -0.77 24.61 2.92
CA GLY A 196 -0.04 23.40 2.56
C GLY A 196 1.08 23.01 3.54
N PHE A 197 1.21 23.74 4.65
CA PHE A 197 2.09 23.36 5.75
C PHE A 197 1.45 22.26 6.60
N GLN A 198 2.23 21.25 6.98
CA GLN A 198 1.84 20.26 7.97
C GLN A 198 2.99 20.04 8.96
N ALA A 199 2.64 19.68 10.19
CA ALA A 199 3.59 19.24 11.20
C ALA A 199 2.98 18.11 12.00
N ALA A 200 3.78 17.11 12.36
CA ALA A 200 3.29 15.99 13.14
C ALA A 200 4.33 15.49 14.14
N VAL A 201 3.82 14.78 15.14
CA VAL A 201 4.61 14.06 16.14
C VAL A 201 3.96 12.70 16.38
N ALA A 202 4.77 11.67 16.60
CA ALA A 202 4.34 10.33 16.94
C ALA A 202 5.16 9.76 18.09
N LEU A 203 4.51 8.92 18.89
CA LEU A 203 5.14 7.97 19.78
C LEU A 203 4.92 6.59 19.19
N GLU A 204 6.00 5.85 18.97
CA GLU A 204 5.98 4.58 18.24
C GLU A 204 6.57 3.44 19.08
N GLU A 205 6.11 2.22 18.82
CA GLU A 205 6.55 1.00 19.52
C GLU A 205 7.77 0.34 18.86
N GLY A 206 8.02 0.66 17.59
CA GLY A 206 8.94 -0.09 16.74
C GLY A 206 8.31 -1.39 16.22
N ASP A 207 9.14 -2.27 15.67
CA ASP A 207 8.75 -3.61 15.23
C ASP A 207 9.83 -4.67 15.52
N GLY A 208 9.48 -5.93 15.23
CA GLY A 208 10.22 -7.10 15.69
C GLY A 208 11.39 -7.52 14.79
N GLY A 209 12.16 -6.58 14.25
CA GLY A 209 13.32 -6.88 13.39
C GLY A 209 14.37 -7.76 14.08
N SER A 210 15.23 -8.41 13.29
CA SER A 210 16.34 -9.22 13.79
C SER A 210 17.67 -8.65 13.31
N ILE A 211 18.69 -8.69 14.15
CA ILE A 211 20.06 -8.28 13.80
C ILE A 211 20.96 -9.49 13.94
N ASP A 212 21.75 -9.73 12.90
CA ASP A 212 22.94 -10.58 12.93
C ASP A 212 24.13 -9.70 13.34
N ILE A 213 24.74 -9.98 14.49
CA ILE A 213 25.85 -9.17 15.01
C ILE A 213 27.18 -9.69 14.43
N ASP A 214 27.26 -10.98 14.16
CA ASP A 214 28.51 -11.67 13.83
C ASP A 214 28.69 -11.87 12.31
N GLY A 215 27.67 -11.56 11.50
CA GLY A 215 27.70 -11.62 10.03
C GLY A 215 27.83 -13.04 9.49
N ASP A 216 27.44 -14.04 10.29
CA ASP A 216 27.57 -15.47 9.96
C ASP A 216 26.26 -16.11 9.50
N GLY A 217 25.21 -15.30 9.32
CA GLY A 217 23.87 -15.71 8.95
C GLY A 217 23.02 -16.18 10.14
N VAL A 218 23.52 -16.11 11.37
CA VAL A 218 22.78 -16.45 12.59
C VAL A 218 22.25 -15.17 13.26
N THR A 219 20.92 -15.11 13.43
CA THR A 219 20.29 -13.97 14.13
C THR A 219 20.63 -13.96 15.62
N ASP A 220 21.43 -12.98 16.04
CA ASP A 220 21.91 -12.83 17.42
C ASP A 220 20.93 -12.07 18.33
N ILE A 221 20.15 -11.15 17.75
CA ILE A 221 19.12 -10.39 18.46
C ILE A 221 17.79 -10.50 17.72
N SER A 222 16.76 -10.94 18.42
CA SER A 222 15.37 -10.89 17.95
C SER A 222 14.63 -9.72 18.58
N ASN A 223 13.72 -9.10 17.82
CA ASN A 223 12.99 -7.88 18.22
C ASN A 223 13.91 -6.71 18.56
N ALA A 224 14.98 -6.55 17.78
CA ALA A 224 16.02 -5.54 17.98
C ALA A 224 15.47 -4.10 18.02
N TYR A 225 14.33 -3.86 17.38
CA TYR A 225 13.76 -2.52 17.22
C TYR A 225 12.45 -2.31 17.97
N THR A 226 12.00 -3.27 18.79
CA THR A 226 10.79 -3.09 19.60
C THR A 226 11.17 -2.50 20.96
N ILE A 227 10.42 -1.51 21.44
CA ILE A 227 10.71 -0.87 22.74
C ILE A 227 10.82 -1.91 23.87
N ASP A 228 11.87 -1.78 24.68
CA ASP A 228 12.17 -2.66 25.81
C ASP A 228 11.82 -2.02 27.18
N SER A 229 11.33 -0.78 27.16
CA SER A 229 11.01 0.03 28.33
C SER A 229 9.78 0.91 28.12
N TYR A 230 9.39 1.70 29.14
CA TYR A 230 8.28 2.67 29.03
C TYR A 230 8.64 3.94 28.24
N VAL A 231 9.84 4.01 27.67
CA VAL A 231 10.25 5.10 26.77
C VAL A 231 9.88 4.68 25.34
N PRO A 232 8.96 5.37 24.67
CA PRO A 232 8.63 5.07 23.29
C PRO A 232 9.72 5.62 22.35
N HIS A 233 9.74 5.11 21.12
CA HIS A 233 10.38 5.84 20.04
C HIS A 233 9.63 7.15 19.78
N VAL A 234 10.35 8.18 19.35
CA VAL A 234 9.77 9.52 19.11
C VAL A 234 10.07 9.96 17.70
N VAL A 235 9.02 10.28 16.95
CA VAL A 235 9.14 10.83 15.60
C VAL A 235 8.52 12.20 15.55
N ALA A 236 9.17 13.14 14.85
CA ALA A 236 8.59 14.41 14.52
C ALA A 236 8.95 14.80 13.09
N GLY A 237 8.07 15.56 12.44
CA GLY A 237 8.36 16.04 11.11
C GLY A 237 7.42 17.14 10.66
N ALA A 238 7.78 17.75 9.53
CA ALA A 238 7.01 18.81 8.92
C ALA A 238 7.14 18.76 7.40
N SER A 239 6.11 19.27 6.73
CA SER A 239 6.08 19.40 5.28
C SER A 239 5.46 20.71 4.84
N LEU A 240 5.82 21.15 3.63
CA LEU A 240 5.25 22.29 2.95
C LEU A 240 5.04 21.93 1.49
N THR A 241 3.77 21.80 1.10
CA THR A 241 3.36 21.55 -0.29
C THR A 241 2.85 22.83 -0.93
N GLN A 242 3.34 23.14 -2.13
CA GLN A 242 2.95 24.28 -2.94
C GLN A 242 2.76 23.87 -4.41
N GLY A 243 2.39 24.80 -5.30
CA GLY A 243 2.15 24.48 -6.71
C GLY A 243 3.37 23.93 -7.45
N TRP A 244 4.58 24.30 -7.04
CA TRP A 244 5.84 23.85 -7.66
C TRP A 244 6.26 22.44 -7.22
N GLY A 245 5.64 21.88 -6.17
CA GLY A 245 6.07 20.64 -5.53
C GLY A 245 6.00 20.76 -4.01
N GLY A 246 6.94 20.16 -3.29
CA GLY A 246 6.95 20.21 -1.85
C GLY A 246 8.31 19.91 -1.24
N VAL A 247 8.47 20.31 0.02
CA VAL A 247 9.60 19.91 0.86
C VAL A 247 9.06 19.27 2.13
N SER A 248 9.68 18.20 2.58
CA SER A 248 9.31 17.50 3.81
C SER A 248 10.55 17.09 4.57
N ALA A 249 10.43 16.93 5.88
CA ALA A 249 11.49 16.37 6.71
C ALA A 249 10.89 15.61 7.88
N ALA A 250 11.56 14.55 8.30
CA ALA A 250 11.23 13.78 9.49
C ALA A 250 12.51 13.45 10.26
N VAL A 251 12.40 13.32 11.57
CA VAL A 251 13.44 12.81 12.46
C VAL A 251 12.80 11.78 13.38
N GLY A 252 13.45 10.63 13.53
CA GLY A 252 13.06 9.57 14.45
C GLY A 252 14.19 9.34 15.45
N TYR A 253 13.83 9.17 16.72
CA TYR A 253 14.73 8.75 17.79
C TYR A 253 14.33 7.35 18.26
N ASP A 254 15.26 6.43 18.14
CA ASP A 254 15.18 5.06 18.60
C ASP A 254 15.66 5.01 20.06
N SER A 255 14.74 4.67 20.95
CA SER A 255 14.97 4.60 22.39
C SER A 255 15.64 3.32 22.88
N VAL A 256 15.71 2.28 22.03
CA VAL A 256 16.38 1.01 22.34
C VAL A 256 17.87 1.14 22.04
N TRP A 257 18.19 1.75 20.90
CA TRP A 257 19.56 1.95 20.44
C TRP A 257 20.17 3.27 20.93
N ASP A 258 19.37 4.20 21.45
CA ASP A 258 19.78 5.56 21.81
C ASP A 258 20.31 6.37 20.60
N GLU A 259 19.85 6.02 19.40
CA GLU A 259 20.25 6.61 18.12
C GLU A 259 19.12 7.41 17.46
N TRP A 260 19.45 8.27 16.50
CA TRP A 260 18.46 9.01 15.71
C TRP A 260 18.79 9.01 14.23
N ALA A 261 17.74 9.08 13.42
CA ALA A 261 17.87 9.24 11.98
C ALA A 261 16.96 10.36 11.49
N GLY A 262 17.36 11.00 10.40
CA GLY A 262 16.63 12.09 9.76
C GLY A 262 16.51 11.89 8.26
N LYS A 263 15.35 12.26 7.70
CA LYS A 263 15.09 12.26 6.25
C LYS A 263 14.63 13.62 5.77
N VAL A 264 15.04 14.01 4.57
CA VAL A 264 14.56 15.21 3.88
C VAL A 264 14.09 14.89 2.46
N ARG A 265 12.82 15.22 2.22
CA ARG A 265 12.03 15.24 0.96
C ARG A 265 12.20 16.50 0.13
N LEU A 266 12.60 16.45 -1.14
CA LEU A 266 12.20 17.45 -2.14
C LEU A 266 11.43 16.80 -3.29
N ASP A 267 10.19 17.25 -3.51
CA ASP A 267 9.36 16.91 -4.67
C ASP A 267 9.25 18.12 -5.60
N VAL A 268 9.34 17.88 -6.91
CA VAL A 268 9.27 18.90 -7.96
C VAL A 268 8.27 18.50 -9.04
N ASN A 269 7.28 19.37 -9.27
CA ASN A 269 6.41 19.30 -10.44
C ASN A 269 7.13 19.95 -11.64
N ALA A 270 7.98 19.19 -12.32
CA ALA A 270 8.79 19.71 -13.42
C ALA A 270 7.92 20.16 -14.61
N THR A 271 6.84 19.44 -14.89
CA THR A 271 5.80 19.81 -15.87
C THR A 271 4.45 19.26 -15.42
N ASP A 272 3.37 19.53 -16.16
CA ASP A 272 2.04 18.95 -15.93
C ASP A 272 2.01 17.41 -16.06
N ARG A 273 3.07 16.77 -16.57
CA ARG A 273 3.15 15.31 -16.78
C ARG A 273 4.38 14.66 -16.16
N ILE A 274 5.29 15.44 -15.59
CA ILE A 274 6.57 14.96 -15.07
C ILE A 274 6.72 15.47 -13.65
N THR A 275 6.81 14.54 -12.72
CA THR A 275 7.19 14.80 -11.33
C THR A 275 8.53 14.12 -11.06
N ALA A 276 9.32 14.71 -10.18
CA ALA A 276 10.58 14.14 -9.73
C ALA A 276 10.74 14.37 -8.23
N PHE A 277 11.53 13.53 -7.59
CA PHE A 277 11.87 13.68 -6.19
C PHE A 277 13.34 13.36 -5.93
N ILE A 278 13.85 13.90 -4.83
CA ILE A 278 15.06 13.43 -4.17
C ILE A 278 14.79 13.32 -2.68
N LEU A 279 15.23 12.22 -2.08
CA LEU A 279 15.16 11.89 -0.67
C LEU A 279 16.57 11.61 -0.20
N ALA A 280 16.95 12.17 0.95
CA ALA A 280 18.22 11.90 1.58
C ALA A 280 17.99 11.54 3.05
N GLY A 281 18.66 10.48 3.50
CA GLY A 281 18.69 9.98 4.87
C GLY A 281 20.06 10.24 5.51
N TYR A 282 20.06 10.48 6.81
CA TYR A 282 21.27 10.51 7.63
C TYR A 282 20.96 9.90 9.01
N SER A 283 21.88 9.10 9.52
CA SER A 283 21.82 8.40 10.80
C SER A 283 22.96 8.84 11.71
N SER A 284 22.75 8.79 13.02
CA SER A 284 23.84 8.97 13.99
C SER A 284 24.69 7.73 14.21
N THR A 285 24.31 6.60 13.62
CA THR A 285 25.03 5.32 13.64
C THR A 285 25.17 4.73 12.24
N ASP A 286 26.26 4.02 12.00
CA ASP A 286 26.56 3.24 10.80
C ASP A 286 26.08 1.77 10.92
N THR A 287 25.71 1.32 12.12
CA THR A 287 25.27 -0.06 12.40
C THR A 287 23.75 -0.26 12.27
N GLY A 288 23.02 0.74 11.81
CA GLY A 288 21.56 0.72 11.71
C GLY A 288 20.82 1.04 13.03
N SER A 289 19.58 1.50 12.90
CA SER A 289 18.60 1.69 13.98
C SER A 289 17.20 1.51 13.41
N TYR A 290 16.13 1.52 14.24
CA TYR A 290 14.77 1.41 13.71
C TYR A 290 14.48 2.43 12.60
N TYR A 291 15.04 3.64 12.67
CA TYR A 291 14.81 4.71 11.69
C TYR A 291 15.91 4.85 10.63
N ALA A 292 17.00 4.08 10.74
CA ALA A 292 18.10 4.05 9.77
C ALA A 292 18.21 2.63 9.24
N THR A 293 17.40 2.33 8.22
CA THR A 293 17.31 1.00 7.62
C THR A 293 18.26 0.81 6.43
N TRP A 294 18.89 1.88 5.95
CA TRP A 294 19.98 1.83 4.99
C TRP A 294 21.31 1.47 5.68
N ASP A 295 22.28 1.02 4.89
CA ASP A 295 23.61 0.71 5.40
C ASP A 295 24.50 1.96 5.47
N GLY A 296 25.19 2.12 6.61
CA GLY A 296 26.06 3.27 6.91
C GLY A 296 25.33 4.53 7.39
N ASP A 297 26.05 5.66 7.43
CA ASP A 297 25.56 6.91 8.03
C ASP A 297 24.57 7.65 7.13
N TRP A 298 24.56 7.41 5.81
CA TRP A 298 23.73 8.16 4.87
C TRP A 298 23.31 7.35 3.66
N ALA A 299 22.17 7.74 3.10
CA ALA A 299 21.68 7.19 1.84
C ALA A 299 20.84 8.23 1.07
N VAL A 300 20.70 8.01 -0.23
CA VAL A 300 20.00 8.91 -1.15
C VAL A 300 19.16 8.11 -2.15
N TRP A 301 17.94 8.59 -2.38
CA TRP A 301 17.01 8.06 -3.36
C TRP A 301 16.55 9.19 -4.26
N GLY A 302 16.46 8.93 -5.56
CA GLY A 302 16.00 9.90 -6.52
C GLY A 302 15.18 9.22 -7.61
N GLY A 303 14.10 9.86 -8.03
CA GLY A 303 13.24 9.25 -9.04
C GLY A 303 12.37 10.24 -9.76
N ALA A 304 11.75 9.76 -10.83
CA ALA A 304 10.81 10.54 -11.62
C ALA A 304 9.68 9.68 -12.16
N SER A 305 8.51 10.30 -12.29
CA SER A 305 7.33 9.72 -12.90
C SER A 305 6.92 10.57 -14.10
N MET A 306 6.66 9.91 -15.23
CA MET A 306 6.18 10.56 -16.46
C MET A 306 4.89 9.92 -16.95
N GLU A 307 3.84 10.73 -17.04
CA GLU A 307 2.60 10.36 -17.71
C GLU A 307 2.81 10.35 -19.23
N VAL A 308 2.92 9.16 -19.82
CA VAL A 308 3.13 9.00 -21.27
C VAL A 308 1.83 8.89 -22.05
N SER A 309 0.73 8.53 -21.37
CA SER A 309 -0.64 8.54 -21.90
C SER A 309 -1.66 8.58 -20.75
N GLU A 310 -2.95 8.73 -21.08
CA GLU A 310 -4.05 8.63 -20.10
C GLU A 310 -4.12 7.29 -19.35
N LYS A 311 -3.43 6.26 -19.84
CA LYS A 311 -3.43 4.90 -19.27
C LYS A 311 -2.07 4.46 -18.74
N ALA A 312 -1.01 5.24 -18.93
CA ALA A 312 0.35 4.76 -18.75
C ALA A 312 1.24 5.81 -18.09
N THR A 313 1.86 5.41 -16.99
CA THR A 313 2.90 6.18 -16.29
C THR A 313 4.17 5.36 -16.28
N VAL A 314 5.28 5.97 -16.69
CA VAL A 314 6.62 5.39 -16.58
C VAL A 314 7.26 5.93 -15.31
N ASN A 315 7.84 5.05 -14.51
CA ASN A 315 8.55 5.43 -13.28
C ASN A 315 9.99 4.95 -13.36
N VAL A 316 10.91 5.76 -12.84
CA VAL A 316 12.31 5.41 -12.63
C VAL A 316 12.72 5.84 -11.23
N GLN A 317 13.52 5.01 -10.58
CA GLN A 317 14.13 5.28 -9.29
C GLN A 317 15.60 4.84 -9.32
N LEU A 318 16.46 5.62 -8.67
CA LEU A 318 17.84 5.28 -8.35
C LEU A 318 18.03 5.43 -6.84
N SER A 319 18.81 4.56 -6.24
CA SER A 319 19.16 4.63 -4.82
C SER A 319 20.64 4.30 -4.61
N TYR A 320 21.22 4.88 -3.56
CA TYR A 320 22.61 4.67 -3.18
C TYR A 320 22.82 4.94 -1.69
N ASP A 321 23.62 4.12 -1.02
CA ASP A 321 24.02 4.32 0.38
C ASP A 321 25.54 4.40 0.58
N GLU A 322 25.97 4.61 1.82
CA GLU A 322 27.39 4.76 2.15
C GLU A 322 28.19 3.47 1.99
N SER A 323 27.54 2.31 2.17
CA SER A 323 28.13 0.99 1.93
C SER A 323 28.28 0.65 0.45
N GLU A 324 28.02 1.62 -0.43
CA GLU A 324 28.16 1.53 -1.87
C GLU A 324 27.13 0.64 -2.57
N ALA A 325 26.03 0.29 -1.89
CA ALA A 325 24.89 -0.39 -2.48
C ALA A 325 24.18 0.56 -3.45
N PHE A 326 24.03 0.16 -4.71
CA PHE A 326 23.40 0.92 -5.77
C PHE A 326 22.23 0.16 -6.36
N ALA A 327 21.06 0.80 -6.47
CA ALA A 327 19.93 0.23 -7.19
C ALA A 327 19.39 1.16 -8.28
N ALA A 328 18.90 0.56 -9.36
CA ALA A 328 18.22 1.25 -10.44
C ALA A 328 16.97 0.48 -10.87
N VAL A 329 15.79 1.10 -10.71
CA VAL A 329 14.50 0.45 -10.95
C VAL A 329 13.67 1.25 -11.95
N ALA A 330 13.00 0.56 -12.87
CA ALA A 330 12.10 1.20 -13.82
C ALA A 330 10.86 0.35 -14.13
N ASN A 331 9.69 0.99 -14.19
CA ASN A 331 8.44 0.30 -14.48
C ASN A 331 7.49 1.09 -15.38
N VAL A 332 6.45 0.39 -15.85
CA VAL A 332 5.33 1.00 -16.58
C VAL A 332 4.02 0.62 -15.92
N ALA A 333 3.42 1.54 -15.17
CA ALA A 333 2.10 1.36 -14.60
C ALA A 333 1.03 1.56 -15.70
N TYR A 334 0.50 0.46 -16.25
CA TYR A 334 -0.48 0.49 -17.35
C TYR A 334 -1.88 0.08 -16.91
N GLU A 335 -2.84 1.00 -16.96
CA GLU A 335 -4.25 0.74 -16.69
C GLU A 335 -4.96 0.25 -17.97
N LEU A 336 -5.14 -1.07 -18.08
CA LEU A 336 -5.74 -1.69 -19.25
C LEU A 336 -7.21 -1.27 -19.41
N VAL A 337 -7.97 -1.38 -18.33
CA VAL A 337 -9.36 -0.94 -18.17
C VAL A 337 -9.57 -0.39 -16.75
N PRO A 338 -10.58 0.46 -16.49
CA PRO A 338 -10.79 1.07 -15.18
C PRO A 338 -10.73 0.07 -14.03
N GLY A 339 -9.74 0.22 -13.15
CA GLY A 339 -9.49 -0.63 -11.97
C GLY A 339 -8.70 -1.92 -12.24
N LEU A 340 -8.20 -2.17 -13.46
CA LEU A 340 -7.28 -3.28 -13.77
C LEU A 340 -5.95 -2.71 -14.29
N ARG A 341 -4.90 -2.85 -13.47
CA ARG A 341 -3.56 -2.35 -13.76
C ARG A 341 -2.58 -3.51 -13.94
N VAL A 342 -1.73 -3.41 -14.94
CA VAL A 342 -0.60 -4.32 -15.21
C VAL A 342 0.67 -3.49 -15.15
N THR A 343 1.63 -3.89 -14.32
CA THR A 343 2.86 -3.14 -14.06
C THR A 343 4.06 -4.08 -14.19
N PRO A 344 4.68 -4.18 -15.37
CA PRO A 344 6.00 -4.76 -15.50
C PRO A 344 7.06 -3.81 -14.97
N GLU A 345 8.09 -4.37 -14.34
CA GLU A 345 9.23 -3.67 -13.74
C GLU A 345 10.51 -4.46 -13.99
N VAL A 346 11.61 -3.73 -14.10
CA VAL A 346 12.97 -4.26 -14.11
C VAL A 346 13.79 -3.52 -13.07
N ALA A 347 14.70 -4.21 -12.42
CA ALA A 347 15.68 -3.61 -11.55
C ALA A 347 17.07 -4.16 -11.80
N TYR A 348 18.03 -3.35 -11.40
CA TYR A 348 19.43 -3.67 -11.28
C TYR A 348 19.88 -3.29 -9.88
N PHE A 349 20.68 -4.14 -9.26
CA PHE A 349 21.32 -3.91 -7.97
C PHE A 349 22.78 -4.34 -8.04
N ASP A 350 23.65 -3.61 -7.36
CA ASP A 350 25.07 -3.91 -7.25
C ASP A 350 25.64 -3.30 -5.97
N ASN A 351 26.58 -3.99 -5.32
CA ASN A 351 27.36 -3.42 -4.22
C ASN A 351 28.74 -3.05 -4.74
N LEU A 352 28.93 -1.77 -5.03
CA LEU A 352 30.11 -1.27 -5.73
C LEU A 352 31.41 -1.30 -4.90
N GLY A 353 31.31 -1.60 -3.60
CA GLY A 353 32.43 -1.57 -2.65
C GLY A 353 33.03 -2.93 -2.33
N ASP A 354 32.37 -4.03 -2.73
CA ASP A 354 32.88 -5.37 -2.53
C ASP A 354 33.71 -5.82 -3.74
N ASP A 355 35.04 -5.74 -3.60
CA ASP A 355 36.01 -6.11 -4.64
C ASP A 355 36.61 -7.53 -4.39
N ASN A 356 36.11 -8.30 -3.40
CA ASN A 356 36.83 -9.46 -2.85
C ASN A 356 36.09 -10.81 -2.78
N ASP A 357 34.83 -10.95 -3.21
CA ASP A 357 34.15 -12.25 -3.17
C ASP A 357 33.99 -12.90 -4.55
N GLU A 358 33.94 -14.24 -4.59
CA GLU A 358 33.76 -15.00 -5.83
C GLU A 358 32.32 -14.88 -6.40
N ASP A 359 31.45 -14.11 -5.71
CA ASP A 359 30.02 -13.87 -5.98
C ASP A 359 29.70 -12.37 -6.26
N ASP A 360 30.66 -11.57 -6.75
CA ASP A 360 30.49 -10.17 -7.20
C ASP A 360 29.61 -10.06 -8.48
N GLY A 361 28.36 -10.51 -8.40
CA GLY A 361 27.42 -10.52 -9.50
C GLY A 361 26.57 -9.26 -9.55
N ASP A 362 26.72 -8.44 -10.59
CA ASP A 362 25.67 -7.55 -11.07
C ASP A 362 24.30 -8.27 -11.06
N GLU A 363 23.36 -7.81 -10.22
CA GLU A 363 22.07 -8.47 -10.05
C GLU A 363 21.00 -7.81 -10.91
N ILE A 364 20.31 -8.61 -11.73
CA ILE A 364 19.20 -8.14 -12.58
C ILE A 364 17.95 -8.91 -12.26
N GLY A 365 16.86 -8.18 -12.02
CA GLY A 365 15.56 -8.74 -11.71
C GLY A 365 14.43 -8.20 -12.58
N GLY A 366 13.36 -8.98 -12.69
CA GLY A 366 12.13 -8.58 -13.33
C GLY A 366 10.93 -8.85 -12.42
N TYR A 367 9.94 -7.96 -12.44
CA TYR A 367 8.70 -8.13 -11.68
C TYR A 367 7.48 -7.82 -12.55
N LEU A 368 6.40 -8.55 -12.32
CA LEU A 368 5.11 -8.30 -12.96
C LEU A 368 3.99 -8.30 -11.93
N ARG A 369 3.35 -7.15 -11.77
CA ARG A 369 2.16 -6.99 -10.93
C ARG A 369 0.90 -6.84 -11.78
N ILE A 370 -0.09 -7.70 -11.52
CA ILE A 370 -1.45 -7.57 -12.06
C ILE A 370 -2.39 -7.32 -10.89
N GLN A 371 -3.07 -6.17 -10.88
CA GLN A 371 -3.96 -5.80 -9.79
C GLN A 371 -5.33 -5.37 -10.32
N ARG A 372 -6.38 -5.94 -9.72
CA ARG A 372 -7.78 -5.54 -9.88
C ARG A 372 -8.28 -4.92 -8.58
N SER A 373 -8.58 -3.63 -8.59
CA SER A 373 -9.20 -2.92 -7.46
C SER A 373 -10.71 -2.87 -7.61
N PHE A 374 -11.44 -2.85 -6.48
CA PHE A 374 -12.89 -2.78 -6.43
C PHE A 374 -13.40 -1.91 -5.28
#